data_AF-A0A2V9IG11-F1
#
_entry.id   AF-A0A2V9IG11-F1
#
_cell.length_a   1.000
_cell.length_b   1.000
_cell.length_c   1.000
_cell.angle_alpha   90.00
_cell.angle_beta   90.00
_cell.angle_gamma   90.00
#
_symmetry.space_group_name_H-M   'P 1'
#
loop_
_entity.id
_entity.type
_entity.pdbx_description
1 polymer ?
#
loop_
_entity_poly.entity_id
_entity_poly.type
_entity_poly.pdbx_seq_one_letter_code
_entity_poly.pdbx_strand_id
1 'polypeptide(L)' 'MGKSLMIQEADDERLESLKKRLGLESKIGVVRAGIDLLEKEADRQDKLKRWRRAAALAAKTSREVNEDFRGHSRPKKA' A
#
# COMPACT_ATOMS: atom_id res chain seq x y z
N MET A 1 10.80 -8.88 -29.90
CA MET A 1 9.80 -9.98 -29.97
C MET A 1 9.18 -10.13 -28.59
N GLY A 2 7.87 -9.95 -28.45
CA GLY A 2 7.18 -10.08 -27.16
C GLY A 2 7.07 -11.54 -26.71
N LYS A 3 6.91 -11.78 -25.41
CA LYS A 3 6.57 -13.10 -24.87
C LYS A 3 5.04 -13.27 -24.94
N SER A 4 4.58 -14.40 -25.48
CA SER A 4 3.15 -14.73 -25.48
C SER A 4 2.70 -15.07 -24.07
N LEU A 5 1.54 -14.54 -23.66
CA LEU A 5 0.88 -14.87 -22.41
C LEU A 5 -0.47 -15.48 -22.76
N MET A 6 -0.72 -16.68 -22.27
CA MET A 6 -2.06 -17.27 -22.36
C MET A 6 -2.93 -16.66 -21.26
N ILE A 7 -3.95 -15.93 -21.68
CA ILE A 7 -4.95 -15.32 -20.79
C ILE A 7 -6.30 -15.99 -21.03
N GLN A 8 -7.12 -16.06 -19.98
CA GLN A 8 -8.48 -16.55 -20.11
C GLN A 8 -9.32 -15.54 -20.88
N GLU A 9 -10.34 -16.03 -21.60
CA GLU A 9 -11.24 -15.18 -22.39
C GLU A 9 -11.94 -14.12 -21.52
N ALA A 10 -12.38 -14.49 -20.32
CA ALA A 10 -12.97 -13.56 -19.37
C ALA A 10 -12.00 -12.43 -18.95
N ASP A 11 -10.71 -12.73 -18.79
CA ASP A 11 -9.71 -11.70 -18.48
C ASP A 11 -9.42 -10.82 -19.69
N ASP A 12 -9.47 -11.37 -20.90
CA ASP A 12 -9.36 -10.62 -22.15
C ASP A 12 -10.51 -9.61 -22.32
N GLU A 13 -11.74 -10.02 -22.03
CA GLU A 13 -12.91 -9.14 -22.01
C GLU A 13 -12.78 -8.02 -20.96
N ARG A 14 -12.23 -8.35 -19.79
CA ARG A 14 -11.96 -7.34 -18.74
C ARG A 14 -10.89 -6.36 -19.19
N LEU A 15 -9.83 -6.81 -19.85
CA LEU A 15 -8.80 -5.95 -20.43
C LEU A 15 -9.39 -5.03 -21.52
N GLU A 16 -10.27 -5.54 -22.37
CA GLU A 16 -10.98 -4.71 -23.36
C GLU A 16 -11.89 -3.66 -22.71
N SER A 17 -12.65 -4.05 -21.69
CA SER A 17 -13.52 -3.13 -20.96
C SER A 17 -12.71 -2.02 -20.28
N LEU A 18 -11.61 -2.38 -19.62
CA LEU A 18 -10.70 -1.42 -18.99
C LEU A 18 -10.02 -0.51 -20.02
N LYS A 19 -9.58 -1.06 -21.15
CA LYS A 19 -8.99 -0.28 -22.25
C LYS A 19 -9.94 0.84 -22.68
N LYS A 20 -11.21 0.52 -22.93
CA LYS A 20 -12.25 1.49 -23.31
C LYS A 20 -12.50 2.52 -22.21
N ARG A 21 -12.65 2.09 -20.97
CA ARG A 21 -12.94 2.97 -19.82
C ARG A 21 -11.81 3.94 -19.50
N LEU A 22 -10.56 3.51 -19.68
CA LEU A 22 -9.37 4.31 -19.39
C LEU A 22 -8.87 5.10 -20.61
N GLY A 23 -9.50 4.93 -21.78
CA GLY A 23 -9.08 5.59 -23.02
C GLY A 23 -7.69 5.17 -23.49
N LEU A 24 -7.27 3.94 -23.18
CA LEU A 24 -5.94 3.43 -23.53
C LEU A 24 -5.94 2.86 -24.96
N GLU A 25 -4.82 3.01 -25.65
CA GLU A 25 -4.70 2.58 -27.06
C GLU A 25 -4.61 1.05 -27.21
N SER A 26 -4.18 0.32 -26.16
CA SER A 26 -3.96 -1.14 -26.24
C SER A 26 -4.21 -1.86 -24.92
N LYS A 27 -4.49 -3.17 -25.00
CA LYS A 27 -4.53 -4.08 -23.83
C LYS A 27 -3.21 -4.10 -23.08
N ILE A 28 -2.09 -4.00 -23.80
CA ILE A 28 -0.75 -3.92 -23.19
C ILE A 28 -0.64 -2.65 -22.34
N GLY A 29 -1.21 -1.52 -22.77
CA GLY A 29 -1.30 -0.31 -21.96
C GLY A 29 -2.03 -0.53 -20.64
N VAL A 30 -3.14 -1.29 -20.66
CA VAL A 30 -3.89 -1.66 -19.45
C VAL A 30 -3.03 -2.52 -18.52
N VAL A 31 -2.35 -3.53 -19.08
CA VAL A 31 -1.46 -4.40 -18.29
C VAL A 31 -0.33 -3.60 -17.64
N ARG A 32 0.31 -2.69 -18.38
CA ARG A 32 1.37 -1.82 -17.84
C ARG A 32 0.85 -0.93 -16.70
N ALA A 33 -0.27 -0.26 -16.90
CA ALA A 33 -0.89 0.55 -15.85
C ALA A 33 -1.25 -0.30 -14.61
N GLY A 34 -1.72 -1.54 -14.81
CA GLY A 34 -1.97 -2.49 -13.73
C GLY A 34 -0.70 -2.87 -12.97
N ILE A 35 0.40 -3.14 -13.67
CA ILE A 35 1.70 -3.44 -13.06
C ILE A 35 2.18 -2.26 -12.21
N ASP A 36 2.13 -1.04 -12.75
CA ASP A 36 2.56 0.17 -12.03
C ASP A 36 1.78 0.37 -10.72
N LEU A 37 0.48 0.04 -10.72
CA LEU A 37 -0.36 0.11 -9.52
C LEU A 37 0.03 -0.98 -8.50
N LEU A 38 0.32 -2.19 -8.96
CA LEU A 38 0.74 -3.29 -8.10
C LEU A 38 2.12 -3.04 -7.47
N GLU A 39 3.06 -2.47 -8.22
CA GLU A 39 4.38 -2.09 -7.70
C GLU A 39 4.27 -1.03 -6.60
N LYS A 40 3.44 0.01 -6.83
CA LYS A 40 3.16 1.03 -5.81
C LYS A 40 2.54 0.46 -4.53
N GLU A 41 1.62 -0.49 -4.65
CA GLU A 41 1.03 -1.13 -3.47
C GLU A 41 2.03 -2.04 -2.76
N ALA A 42 2.87 -2.78 -3.49
CA ALA A 42 3.94 -3.58 -2.90
C ALA A 42 4.90 -2.72 -2.07
N ASP A 43 5.35 -1.58 -2.63
CA ASP A 43 6.18 -0.61 -1.92
C ASP A 43 5.49 -0.04 -0.67
N ARG A 44 4.19 0.26 -0.77
CA ARG A 44 3.39 0.75 0.35
C ARG A 44 3.33 -0.28 1.47
N GLN A 45 3.06 -1.55 1.13
CA GLN A 45 3.00 -2.64 2.10
C GLN A 45 4.35 -2.83 2.80
N ASP A 46 5.45 -2.74 2.07
CA ASP A 46 6.78 -2.88 2.67
C ASP A 46 7.15 -1.71 3.57
N LYS A 47 6.76 -0.48 3.21
CA LYS A 47 6.85 0.67 4.12
C LYS A 47 6.04 0.41 5.38
N LEU A 48 4.76 0.02 5.26
CA LEU A 48 3.91 -0.25 6.43
C LEU A 48 4.51 -1.34 7.33
N LYS A 49 5.09 -2.41 6.77
CA LYS A 49 5.80 -3.43 7.56
C LYS A 49 6.98 -2.85 8.33
N ARG A 50 7.82 -2.01 7.70
CA ARG A 50 8.94 -1.34 8.37
C ARG A 50 8.47 -0.44 9.50
N TRP A 51 7.44 0.36 9.26
CA TRP A 51 6.84 1.24 10.26
C TRP A 51 6.23 0.47 11.43
N ARG A 52 5.52 -0.63 11.17
CA ARG A 52 4.99 -1.51 12.23
C ARG A 52 6.11 -2.09 13.10
N ARG A 53 7.21 -2.52 12.50
CA ARG A 53 8.39 -3.01 13.25
C ARG A 53 9.00 -1.91 14.12
N ALA A 54 9.20 -0.71 13.55
CA ALA A 54 9.74 0.42 14.30
C ALA A 54 8.83 0.84 15.46
N ALA A 55 7.52 0.92 15.22
CA ALA A 55 6.54 1.23 16.24
C ALA A 55 6.53 0.18 17.36
N ALA A 56 6.63 -1.11 17.04
CA ALA A 56 6.71 -2.18 18.04
C ALA A 56 7.98 -2.07 18.91
N LEU A 57 9.13 -1.75 18.31
CA LEU A 57 10.38 -1.52 19.04
C LEU A 57 10.29 -0.30 19.96
N ALA A 58 9.70 0.79 19.48
CA ALA A 58 9.55 2.04 20.24
C ALA A 58 8.39 2.01 21.25
N ALA A 59 7.49 1.02 21.19
CA ALA A 59 6.27 1.01 21.99
C ALA A 59 6.54 1.00 23.50
N LYS A 60 7.53 0.22 23.95
CA LYS A 60 7.87 0.10 25.38
C LYS A 60 8.43 1.40 25.94
N THR A 61 9.43 1.97 25.27
CA THR A 61 10.06 3.24 25.69
C THR A 61 9.09 4.41 25.57
N SER A 62 8.26 4.46 24.52
CA SER A 62 7.23 5.49 24.36
C SER A 62 6.17 5.41 25.46
N ARG A 63 5.85 4.20 25.94
CA ARG A 63 4.92 4.00 27.05
C ARG A 63 5.50 4.52 28.36
N GLU A 64 6.75 4.17 28.68
CA GLU A 64 7.46 4.62 29.88
C GLU A 64 7.50 6.15 29.94
N VAL A 65 7.95 6.81 28.87
CA VAL A 65 7.99 8.28 28.77
C VAL A 65 6.61 8.92 28.91
N ASN A 66 5.56 8.32 28.32
CA ASN A 66 4.20 8.84 28.44
C ASN A 66 3.61 8.67 29.84
N GLU A 67 3.94 7.58 30.54
CA GLU A 67 3.54 7.37 31.94
C GLU A 67 4.19 8.43 32.85
N ASP A 68 5.49 8.69 32.66
CA ASP A 68 6.23 9.74 33.37
C ASP A 68 5.61 11.13 33.13
N PHE A 69 5.36 11.48 31.86
CA PHE A 69 4.77 12.78 31.52
C PHE A 69 3.36 12.98 32.10
N ARG A 70 2.53 11.92 32.16
CA ARG A 70 1.20 11.98 32.80
C ARG A 70 1.28 12.28 34.29
N GLY A 71 2.33 11.83 34.97
CA GLY A 71 2.58 12.13 36.38
C GLY A 71 2.82 13.63 36.61
N HIS A 72 3.57 14.27 35.71
CA HIS A 72 3.92 15.70 35.80
C HIS A 72 2.84 16.66 35.28
N SER A 73 1.98 16.18 34.39
CA SER A 73 1.01 17.03 33.67
C SER A 73 -0.39 17.06 34.31
N ARG A 74 -0.62 16.31 35.38
CA ARG A 74 -1.90 16.35 36.11
C ARG A 74 -1.99 17.67 36.91
N PRO A 75 -2.94 18.58 36.61
CA PRO A 75 -3.20 19.70 37.50
C PRO A 75 -3.66 19.13 38.85
N LYS A 76 -3.03 19.59 39.94
CA LYS A 76 -3.48 19.25 41.30
C LYS A 76 -4.94 19.68 41.41
N LYS A 77 -5.83 18.75 41.78
CA LYS A 77 -7.21 19.10 42.13
C LYS A 77 -7.14 20.13 43.26
N ALA A 78 -7.69 21.31 43.02
CA ALA A 78 -7.92 22.35 44.02
C ALA A 78 -9.07 21.95 44.95
#